data_AF-A0A956GY83-F1
#
_entry.id   AF-A0A956GY83-F1
#
_cell.length_a   1.000
_cell.length_b   1.000
_cell.length_c   1.000
_cell.angle_alpha   90.00
_cell.angle_beta   90.00
_cell.angle_gamma   90.00
#
_symmetry.space_group_name_H-M   'P 1'
#
loop_
_entity.id
_entity.type
_entity.pdbx_description
1 polymer ?
#
loop_
_entity_poly.entity_id
_entity_poly.type
_entity_poly.pdbx_seq_one_letter_code
_entity_poly.pdbx_strand_id
1 'polypeptide(L)'
;MELRPSVADYAFDAEAFAALSSRLRDGYLDEHATRLPRPPDPLAVLANPPLNDFRTFGPRVGAGARNLTRLVERGRFALQNGRAAVLILNGGMATRFGGEPKGVVPLIDGGPESFLWVKLRQIRQLIDEVGGHIPVVVMHSFATAAASREHLREIDWGGIPEKMRYEFTQSVMPRVTPKGVPLQDLPEHIHLPDSVLYAAPGHGDTLSRLRGSGVLRTLRQEGVEHMMVANVDNLGADLDPILLGAHIEAIDAGGHMSVEVVNREGDKGGCIAVIAGRPVIVEGFRLPPNCDMDRYPQFNTNTLWFWLSAIDRDFDLDWFPVRREIPIPGHEDRSIDAVQFEQLIGQATEHLEAFYFEVDRERRFLPIKTREDLIAATPRMRAIIKRLK
;
A
#
# COMPACT_ATOMS: atom_id res chain seq x y z
N MET A 1 -25.62 3.89 -13.30
CA MET A 1 -25.22 5.25 -12.88
C MET A 1 -24.05 5.68 -13.72
N GLU A 2 -24.07 6.89 -14.24
CA GLU A 2 -22.93 7.45 -14.98
C GLU A 2 -22.12 8.36 -14.06
N LEU A 3 -20.80 8.36 -14.26
CA LEU A 3 -19.90 9.27 -13.58
C LEU A 3 -19.92 10.65 -14.25
N ARG A 4 -19.43 11.67 -13.55
CA ARG A 4 -19.18 12.97 -14.17
C ARG A 4 -18.15 12.87 -15.30
N PRO A 5 -18.27 13.71 -16.36
CA PRO A 5 -17.31 13.72 -17.47
C PRO A 5 -15.85 13.87 -17.03
N SER A 6 -15.59 14.62 -15.95
CA SER A 6 -14.24 14.86 -15.40
C SER A 6 -13.56 13.62 -14.82
N VAL A 7 -14.31 12.56 -14.48
CA VAL A 7 -13.77 11.30 -13.97
C VAL A 7 -14.23 10.09 -14.80
N ALA A 8 -14.84 10.31 -15.97
CA ALA A 8 -15.41 9.25 -16.81
C ALA A 8 -14.36 8.29 -17.40
N ASP A 9 -13.11 8.75 -17.54
CA ASP A 9 -12.00 7.93 -18.07
C ASP A 9 -11.40 6.99 -17.01
N TYR A 10 -11.80 7.11 -15.74
CA TYR A 10 -11.36 6.20 -14.69
C TYR A 10 -12.22 4.93 -14.68
N ALA A 11 -11.58 3.80 -14.40
CA ALA A 11 -12.29 2.54 -14.27
C ALA A 11 -13.35 2.64 -13.15
N PHE A 12 -14.56 2.16 -13.42
CA PHE A 12 -15.66 2.15 -12.47
C PHE A 12 -16.58 0.97 -12.75
N ASP A 13 -16.80 0.16 -11.72
CA ASP A 13 -17.73 -0.97 -11.76
C ASP A 13 -19.09 -0.52 -11.21
N ALA A 14 -19.99 -0.14 -12.12
CA ALA A 14 -21.32 0.35 -11.79
C ALA A 14 -22.21 -0.74 -11.14
N GLU A 15 -22.00 -2.01 -11.47
CA GLU A 15 -22.77 -3.13 -10.92
C GLU A 15 -22.35 -3.41 -9.48
N ALA A 16 -21.04 -3.52 -9.23
CA ALA A 16 -20.50 -3.66 -7.88
C ALA A 16 -20.93 -2.47 -6.99
N PHE A 17 -20.85 -1.24 -7.51
CA PHE A 17 -21.29 -0.05 -6.78
C PHE A 17 -22.78 -0.09 -6.42
N ALA A 18 -23.65 -0.50 -7.36
CA ALA A 18 -25.08 -0.63 -7.10
C ALA A 18 -25.36 -1.68 -6.02
N ALA A 19 -24.67 -2.82 -6.06
CA ALA A 19 -24.79 -3.88 -5.05
C ALA A 19 -24.33 -3.40 -3.67
N LEU A 20 -23.19 -2.74 -3.57
CA LEU A 20 -22.67 -2.17 -2.31
C LEU A 20 -23.61 -1.12 -1.73
N SER A 21 -24.12 -0.23 -2.57
CA SER A 21 -25.07 0.81 -2.15
C SER A 21 -26.39 0.22 -1.66
N SER A 22 -26.88 -0.86 -2.29
CA SER A 22 -28.07 -1.58 -1.79
C SER A 22 -27.79 -2.25 -0.45
N ARG A 23 -26.70 -3.00 -0.33
CA ARG A 23 -26.34 -3.67 0.93
C ARG A 23 -26.19 -2.69 2.09
N LEU A 24 -25.63 -1.50 1.84
CA LEU A 24 -25.54 -0.42 2.84
C LEU A 24 -26.95 0.08 3.23
N ARG A 25 -27.83 0.36 2.25
CA ARG A 25 -29.21 0.80 2.50
C ARG A 25 -30.01 -0.20 3.32
N ASP A 26 -29.85 -1.47 3.01
CA ASP A 26 -30.62 -2.57 3.59
C ASP A 26 -30.03 -3.04 4.94
N GLY A 27 -28.91 -2.45 5.39
CA GLY A 27 -28.25 -2.77 6.66
C GLY A 27 -27.40 -4.05 6.64
N TYR A 28 -27.12 -4.62 5.45
CA TYR A 28 -26.26 -5.78 5.28
C TYR A 28 -24.76 -5.44 5.15
N LEU A 29 -24.43 -4.15 5.10
CA LEU A 29 -23.06 -3.66 5.03
C LEU A 29 -22.91 -2.40 5.88
N ASP A 30 -22.27 -2.54 7.04
CA ASP A 30 -21.91 -1.43 7.92
C ASP A 30 -20.56 -1.70 8.64
N GLU A 31 -20.14 -0.76 9.49
CA GLU A 31 -18.88 -0.86 10.25
C GLU A 31 -18.87 -2.02 11.26
N HIS A 32 -20.03 -2.54 11.66
CA HIS A 32 -20.16 -3.67 12.58
C HIS A 32 -20.14 -5.00 11.83
N ALA A 33 -20.81 -5.08 10.68
CA ALA A 33 -20.91 -6.26 9.81
C ALA A 33 -19.54 -6.70 9.27
N THR A 34 -18.58 -5.79 9.21
CA THR A 34 -17.21 -6.06 8.74
C THR A 34 -16.24 -6.46 9.86
N ARG A 35 -16.69 -6.48 11.12
CA ARG A 35 -15.91 -7.00 12.25
C ARG A 35 -15.97 -8.51 12.30
N LEU A 36 -14.86 -9.12 12.72
CA LEU A 36 -14.83 -10.54 13.04
C LEU A 36 -15.79 -10.81 14.20
N PRO A 37 -16.54 -11.93 14.18
CA PRO A 37 -17.55 -12.22 15.19
C PRO A 37 -16.97 -12.56 16.56
N ARG A 38 -15.69 -12.93 16.62
CA ARG A 38 -14.93 -13.23 17.84
C ARG A 38 -13.46 -12.89 17.64
N PRO A 39 -12.69 -12.68 18.72
CA PRO A 39 -11.25 -12.51 18.61
C PRO A 39 -10.64 -13.70 17.83
N PRO A 40 -9.85 -13.44 16.78
CA PRO A 40 -9.14 -14.50 16.07
C PRO A 40 -8.05 -15.10 16.96
N ASP A 41 -7.41 -16.18 16.53
CA ASP A 41 -6.31 -16.74 17.30
C ASP A 41 -5.03 -15.91 17.05
N PRO A 42 -4.17 -15.67 18.06
CA PRO A 42 -2.91 -14.98 17.85
C PRO A 42 -1.91 -15.89 17.13
N LEU A 43 -0.90 -15.31 16.47
CA LEU A 43 0.12 -16.08 15.73
C LEU A 43 0.83 -17.14 16.58
N ALA A 44 1.00 -16.87 17.88
CA ALA A 44 1.66 -17.76 18.84
C ALA A 44 0.97 -19.13 19.04
N VAL A 45 -0.26 -19.32 18.54
CA VAL A 45 -0.93 -20.64 18.58
C VAL A 45 -0.35 -21.63 17.56
N LEU A 46 0.33 -21.14 16.52
CA LEU A 46 0.92 -22.00 15.51
C LEU A 46 2.22 -22.60 16.04
N ALA A 47 2.41 -23.90 15.87
CA ALA A 47 3.66 -24.58 16.26
C ALA A 47 4.86 -24.11 15.41
N ASN A 48 4.62 -23.85 14.12
CA ASN A 48 5.62 -23.38 13.17
C ASN A 48 5.05 -22.18 12.39
N PRO A 49 4.98 -20.98 13.00
CA PRO A 49 4.48 -19.81 12.29
C PRO A 49 5.45 -19.46 11.14
N PRO A 50 4.97 -19.06 9.94
CA PRO A 50 5.81 -18.63 8.83
C PRO A 50 6.37 -17.20 9.06
N LEU A 51 6.78 -16.90 10.29
CA LEU A 51 7.37 -15.64 10.72
C LEU A 51 8.87 -15.76 10.82
N ASN A 52 9.54 -14.86 10.13
CA ASN A 52 10.96 -14.90 9.86
C ASN A 52 11.61 -13.64 10.44
N ASP A 53 12.48 -13.79 11.43
CA ASP A 53 13.16 -12.68 12.09
C ASP A 53 14.27 -12.06 11.21
N PHE A 54 14.16 -10.76 11.02
CA PHE A 54 14.99 -9.88 10.22
C PHE A 54 15.27 -8.54 10.95
N ARG A 55 15.07 -8.50 12.27
CA ARG A 55 15.34 -7.30 13.10
C ARG A 55 16.83 -7.03 13.26
N THR A 56 17.65 -8.08 13.31
CA THR A 56 19.09 -7.96 13.55
C THR A 56 19.88 -8.26 12.27
N PHE A 57 19.75 -7.41 11.25
CA PHE A 57 20.70 -7.45 10.13
C PHE A 57 22.03 -6.81 10.56
N GLY A 58 22.82 -7.61 11.28
CA GLY A 58 24.22 -7.43 11.65
C GLY A 58 24.83 -8.82 11.88
N PRO A 59 26.17 -8.98 11.91
CA PRO A 59 26.81 -10.29 11.95
C PRO A 59 26.51 -10.97 13.30
N ARG A 60 25.60 -11.93 13.33
CA ARG A 60 25.51 -12.91 14.42
C ARG A 60 25.78 -14.31 13.89
N VAL A 61 26.93 -14.83 14.30
CA VAL A 61 27.33 -16.22 14.22
C VAL A 61 26.47 -16.99 15.24
N GLY A 62 25.59 -17.86 14.75
CA GLY A 62 24.78 -18.77 15.56
C GLY A 62 23.99 -19.72 14.67
N ALA A 63 23.76 -20.95 15.12
CA ALA A 63 23.26 -22.08 14.33
C ALA A 63 21.79 -21.97 13.81
N GLY A 64 21.17 -20.79 13.93
CA GLY A 64 19.90 -20.43 13.29
C GLY A 64 19.99 -19.19 12.40
N ALA A 65 21.21 -18.65 12.19
CA ALA A 65 21.47 -17.60 11.23
C ALA A 65 21.20 -18.16 9.83
N ARG A 66 20.01 -17.89 9.29
CA ARG A 66 19.77 -17.99 7.85
C ARG A 66 20.96 -17.35 7.16
N ASN A 67 21.57 -18.08 6.23
CA ASN A 67 22.81 -17.66 5.59
C ASN A 67 22.53 -16.35 4.84
N LEU A 68 22.72 -15.20 5.51
CA LEU A 68 22.40 -13.88 4.98
C LEU A 68 23.14 -13.65 3.66
N THR A 69 24.34 -14.21 3.54
CA THR A 69 25.10 -14.23 2.28
C THR A 69 24.30 -14.87 1.16
N ARG A 70 23.70 -16.04 1.39
CA ARG A 70 22.83 -16.71 0.40
C ARG A 70 21.63 -15.84 0.01
N LEU A 71 20.99 -15.20 0.98
CA LEU A 71 19.85 -14.32 0.72
C LEU A 71 20.26 -13.10 -0.12
N VAL A 72 21.35 -12.43 0.25
CA VAL A 72 21.90 -11.30 -0.51
C VAL A 72 22.25 -11.73 -1.94
N GLU A 73 22.98 -12.84 -2.09
CA GLU A 73 23.39 -13.35 -3.41
C GLU A 73 22.17 -13.63 -4.28
N ARG A 74 21.17 -14.30 -3.72
CA ARG A 74 19.94 -14.66 -4.44
C ARG A 74 19.13 -13.42 -4.85
N GLY A 75 18.96 -12.46 -3.95
CA GLY A 75 18.27 -11.21 -4.26
C GLY A 75 19.03 -10.36 -5.26
N ARG A 76 20.35 -10.20 -5.11
CA ARG A 76 21.18 -9.46 -6.09
C ARG A 76 21.14 -10.13 -7.46
N PHE A 77 21.19 -11.46 -7.52
CA PHE A 77 21.05 -12.19 -8.77
C PHE A 77 19.70 -11.93 -9.42
N ALA A 78 18.59 -11.94 -8.66
CA ALA A 78 17.28 -11.61 -9.20
C ALA A 78 17.20 -10.18 -9.74
N LEU A 79 17.76 -9.20 -9.03
CA LEU A 79 17.81 -7.80 -9.47
C LEU A 79 18.65 -7.60 -10.74
N GLN A 80 19.83 -8.23 -10.79
CA GLN A 80 20.72 -8.18 -11.96
C GLN A 80 20.06 -8.74 -13.23
N ASN A 81 19.24 -9.77 -13.07
CA ASN A 81 18.57 -10.44 -14.18
C ASN A 81 17.15 -9.91 -14.45
N GLY A 82 16.79 -8.76 -13.88
CA GLY A 82 15.51 -8.10 -14.16
C GLY A 82 14.27 -8.82 -13.62
N ARG A 83 14.42 -9.69 -12.62
CA ARG A 83 13.34 -10.53 -12.09
C ARG A 83 12.50 -9.85 -11.01
N ALA A 84 12.79 -8.60 -10.65
CA ALA A 84 12.07 -7.88 -9.60
C ALA A 84 11.70 -6.45 -10.00
N ALA A 85 10.50 -6.03 -9.61
CA ALA A 85 9.97 -4.68 -9.77
C ALA A 85 9.53 -4.07 -8.44
N VAL A 86 9.33 -2.76 -8.42
CA VAL A 86 8.76 -2.03 -7.29
C VAL A 86 7.48 -1.32 -7.72
N LEU A 87 6.43 -1.43 -6.91
CA LEU A 87 5.19 -0.67 -7.05
C LEU A 87 5.02 0.27 -5.85
N ILE A 88 4.88 1.57 -6.14
CA ILE A 88 4.69 2.62 -5.15
C ILE A 88 3.21 2.97 -5.10
N LEU A 89 2.57 2.79 -3.94
CA LEU A 89 1.19 3.21 -3.70
C LEU A 89 1.16 4.73 -3.46
N ASN A 90 0.69 5.49 -4.46
CA ASN A 90 0.64 6.95 -4.47
C ASN A 90 -0.80 7.47 -4.77
N GLY A 91 -1.82 6.71 -4.38
CA GLY A 91 -3.23 7.10 -4.52
C GLY A 91 -3.74 8.05 -3.43
N GLY A 92 -3.00 8.21 -2.34
CA GLY A 92 -3.41 8.96 -1.15
C GLY A 92 -3.17 10.47 -1.23
N MET A 93 -4.15 11.23 -0.76
CA MET A 93 -4.05 12.69 -0.57
C MET A 93 -3.46 13.02 0.80
N ALA A 94 -2.64 14.06 0.87
CA ALA A 94 -2.12 14.62 2.10
C ALA A 94 -3.05 15.72 2.62
N THR A 95 -4.28 15.36 3.00
CA THR A 95 -5.28 16.32 3.50
C THR A 95 -4.78 17.11 4.72
N ARG A 96 -3.99 16.46 5.59
CA ARG A 96 -3.32 17.08 6.76
C ARG A 96 -2.15 18.01 6.38
N PHE A 97 -1.76 18.06 5.11
CA PHE A 97 -0.66 18.90 4.60
C PHE A 97 -1.14 20.02 3.69
N GLY A 98 -2.45 20.19 3.49
CA GLY A 98 -3.00 21.22 2.59
C GLY A 98 -3.66 20.66 1.34
N GLY A 99 -3.83 19.33 1.24
CA GLY A 99 -4.66 18.73 0.19
C GLY A 99 -3.94 18.40 -1.12
N GLU A 100 -2.60 18.39 -1.13
CA GLU A 100 -1.81 17.89 -2.27
C GLU A 100 -1.62 16.37 -2.21
N PRO A 101 -1.29 15.70 -3.33
CA PRO A 101 -0.89 14.29 -3.30
C PRO A 101 0.30 14.06 -2.37
N LYS A 102 0.24 13.02 -1.55
CA LYS A 102 1.29 12.76 -0.56
C LYS A 102 2.68 12.62 -1.19
N GLY A 103 2.75 11.99 -2.36
CA GLY A 103 3.99 11.78 -3.09
C GLY A 103 4.73 13.05 -3.50
N VAL A 104 4.04 14.18 -3.72
CA VAL A 104 4.64 15.43 -4.19
C VAL A 104 5.09 16.34 -3.05
N VAL A 105 4.62 16.09 -1.83
CA VAL A 105 4.95 16.90 -0.65
C VAL A 105 6.47 16.90 -0.42
N PRO A 106 7.11 18.09 -0.34
CA PRO A 106 8.50 18.21 0.04
C PRO A 106 8.79 17.65 1.43
N LEU A 107 9.92 16.97 1.59
CA LEU A 107 10.34 16.41 2.89
C LEU A 107 11.05 17.44 3.78
N ILE A 108 11.54 18.51 3.18
CA ILE A 108 12.14 19.65 3.86
C ILE A 108 11.46 20.89 3.29
N ASP A 109 11.00 21.78 4.16
CA ASP A 109 10.35 23.02 3.74
C ASP A 109 11.24 23.82 2.78
N GLY A 110 10.69 24.15 1.61
CA GLY A 110 11.38 24.85 0.53
C GLY A 110 12.42 24.01 -0.24
N GLY A 111 12.58 22.73 0.08
CA GLY A 111 13.45 21.79 -0.63
C GLY A 111 12.75 21.12 -1.83
N PRO A 112 13.50 20.71 -2.87
CA PRO A 112 12.93 20.00 -4.01
C PRO A 112 12.69 18.50 -3.75
N GLU A 113 13.21 17.94 -2.65
CA GLU A 113 13.14 16.51 -2.37
C GLU A 113 11.80 16.10 -1.75
N SER A 114 10.91 15.61 -2.60
CA SER A 114 9.61 15.02 -2.22
C SER A 114 9.70 13.54 -1.78
N PHE A 115 8.59 13.00 -1.27
CA PHE A 115 8.47 11.55 -1.01
C PHE A 115 8.74 10.70 -2.26
N LEU A 116 8.14 11.05 -3.40
CA LEU A 116 8.39 10.34 -4.67
C LEU A 116 9.86 10.42 -5.08
N TRP A 117 10.48 11.59 -4.94
CA TRP A 117 11.91 11.76 -5.26
C TRP A 117 12.77 10.81 -4.45
N VAL A 118 12.56 10.71 -3.14
CA VAL A 118 13.36 9.80 -2.28
C VAL A 118 13.16 8.34 -2.68
N LYS A 119 11.91 7.89 -2.86
CA LYS A 119 11.62 6.50 -3.24
C LYS A 119 12.25 6.13 -4.58
N LEU A 120 12.15 7.02 -5.56
CA LEU A 120 12.74 6.82 -6.89
C LEU A 120 14.27 6.83 -6.84
N ARG A 121 14.89 7.74 -6.06
CA ARG A 121 16.35 7.79 -5.92
C ARG A 121 16.93 6.59 -5.20
N GLN A 122 16.24 6.05 -4.19
CA GLN A 122 16.65 4.79 -3.53
C GLN A 122 16.72 3.65 -4.55
N ILE A 123 15.69 3.52 -5.41
CA ILE A 123 15.67 2.50 -6.46
C ILE A 123 16.72 2.80 -7.52
N ARG A 124 16.92 4.07 -7.90
CA ARG A 124 17.92 4.46 -8.90
C ARG A 124 19.34 4.09 -8.47
N GLN A 125 19.68 4.38 -7.21
CA GLN A 125 20.97 4.00 -6.64
C GLN A 125 21.14 2.48 -6.67
N LEU A 126 20.10 1.71 -6.31
CA LEU A 126 20.14 0.26 -6.37
C LEU A 126 20.35 -0.26 -7.81
N ILE A 127 19.70 0.35 -8.80
CA ILE A 127 19.92 0.03 -10.23
C ILE A 127 21.40 0.20 -10.59
N ASP A 128 22.04 1.29 -10.14
CA ASP A 128 23.47 1.52 -10.39
C ASP A 128 24.36 0.51 -9.64
N GLU A 129 24.04 0.21 -8.39
CA GLU A 129 24.81 -0.72 -7.55
C GLU A 129 24.76 -2.17 -8.04
N VAL A 130 23.64 -2.59 -8.64
CA VAL A 130 23.47 -3.95 -9.16
C VAL A 130 23.77 -4.05 -10.64
N GLY A 131 23.66 -2.96 -11.41
CA GLY A 131 23.74 -2.97 -12.86
C GLY A 131 22.56 -3.69 -13.54
N GLY A 132 21.38 -3.67 -12.92
CA GLY A 132 20.20 -4.44 -13.33
C GLY A 132 19.09 -3.62 -14.00
N HIS A 133 18.02 -4.31 -14.42
CA HIS A 133 16.78 -3.69 -14.90
C HIS A 133 15.70 -3.82 -13.82
N ILE A 134 15.37 -2.74 -13.11
CA ILE A 134 14.38 -2.77 -12.03
C ILE A 134 13.21 -1.85 -12.42
N PRO A 135 12.12 -2.40 -12.99
CA PRO A 135 10.93 -1.62 -13.28
C PRO A 135 10.34 -0.96 -12.04
N VAL A 136 9.93 0.29 -12.19
CA VAL A 136 9.23 1.06 -11.16
C VAL A 136 7.85 1.42 -11.65
N VAL A 137 6.84 0.99 -10.89
CA VAL A 137 5.44 1.26 -11.14
C VAL A 137 4.93 2.26 -10.12
N VAL A 138 4.32 3.36 -10.56
CA VAL A 138 3.64 4.31 -9.66
C VAL A 138 2.13 4.17 -9.85
N MET A 139 1.43 3.82 -8.78
CA MET A 139 -0.04 3.77 -8.79
C MET A 139 -0.61 5.10 -8.29
N HIS A 140 -1.43 5.74 -9.13
CA HIS A 140 -2.14 6.98 -8.81
C HIS A 140 -3.63 6.73 -8.53
N SER A 141 -4.32 7.73 -7.98
CA SER A 141 -5.79 7.81 -8.00
C SER A 141 -6.25 8.93 -8.91
N PHE A 142 -7.56 9.08 -9.11
CA PHE A 142 -8.10 10.23 -9.84
C PHE A 142 -7.73 11.57 -9.19
N ALA A 143 -7.58 11.60 -7.86
CA ALA A 143 -7.21 12.79 -7.11
C ALA A 143 -5.71 13.10 -7.18
N THR A 144 -4.84 12.10 -7.42
CA THR A 144 -3.38 12.29 -7.40
C THR A 144 -2.72 12.32 -8.76
N ALA A 145 -3.34 11.77 -9.81
CA ALA A 145 -2.69 11.50 -11.09
C ALA A 145 -2.10 12.75 -11.76
N ALA A 146 -2.89 13.83 -11.91
CA ALA A 146 -2.46 15.02 -12.64
C ALA A 146 -1.22 15.68 -12.02
N ALA A 147 -1.30 16.03 -10.72
CA ALA A 147 -0.19 16.65 -10.00
C ALA A 147 1.01 15.71 -9.85
N SER A 148 0.79 14.41 -9.64
CA SER A 148 1.90 13.45 -9.54
C SER A 148 2.67 13.32 -10.87
N ARG A 149 1.97 13.29 -12.02
CA ARG A 149 2.62 13.20 -13.33
C ARG A 149 3.45 14.41 -13.64
N GLU A 150 2.95 15.60 -13.33
CA GLU A 150 3.71 16.83 -13.54
C GLU A 150 4.97 16.84 -12.69
N HIS A 151 4.81 16.57 -11.39
CA HIS A 151 5.92 16.47 -10.47
C HIS A 151 6.95 15.41 -10.88
N LEU A 152 6.52 14.22 -11.34
CA LEU A 152 7.40 13.17 -11.84
C LEU A 152 8.24 13.64 -13.04
N ARG A 153 7.70 14.49 -13.92
CA ARG A 153 8.48 15.09 -15.02
C ARG A 153 9.50 16.09 -14.50
N GLU A 154 9.09 16.97 -13.58
CA GLU A 154 9.96 17.99 -12.98
C GLU A 154 11.18 17.39 -12.29
N ILE A 155 10.99 16.25 -11.60
CA ILE A 155 12.08 15.53 -10.94
C ILE A 155 12.79 14.48 -11.82
N ASP A 156 12.48 14.44 -13.13
CA ASP A 156 12.94 13.42 -14.08
C ASP A 156 12.83 11.98 -13.54
N TRP A 157 11.71 11.66 -12.90
CA TRP A 157 11.47 10.37 -12.25
C TRP A 157 12.61 9.92 -11.31
N GLY A 158 13.28 10.87 -10.64
CA GLY A 158 14.45 10.56 -9.80
C GLY A 158 15.64 9.96 -10.56
N GLY A 159 15.67 10.14 -11.89
CA GLY A 159 16.68 9.58 -12.78
C GLY A 159 16.46 8.11 -13.18
N ILE A 160 15.31 7.51 -12.84
CA ILE A 160 14.96 6.15 -13.30
C ILE A 160 14.98 6.13 -14.84
N PRO A 161 15.61 5.16 -15.52
CA PRO A 161 15.62 5.10 -16.98
C PRO A 161 14.20 4.98 -17.57
N GLU A 162 13.92 5.65 -18.70
CA GLU A 162 12.58 5.70 -19.31
C GLU A 162 11.95 4.32 -19.54
N LYS A 163 12.74 3.36 -20.02
CA LYS A 163 12.32 1.96 -20.23
C LYS A 163 11.92 1.19 -18.97
N MET A 164 12.11 1.77 -17.78
CA MET A 164 11.77 1.19 -16.48
C MET A 164 10.63 1.95 -15.79
N ARG A 165 10.07 3.00 -16.42
CA ARG A 165 9.02 3.86 -15.85
C ARG A 165 7.65 3.33 -16.23
N TYR A 166 6.84 2.97 -15.25
CA TYR A 166 5.47 2.51 -15.42
C TYR A 166 4.53 3.26 -14.48
N GLU A 167 3.29 3.47 -14.92
CA GLU A 167 2.25 4.02 -14.06
C GLU A 167 0.87 3.48 -14.45
N PHE A 168 -0.06 3.50 -13.50
CA PHE A 168 -1.47 3.25 -13.76
C PHE A 168 -2.33 3.94 -12.71
N THR A 169 -3.64 4.03 -12.97
CA THR A 169 -4.61 4.61 -12.04
C THR A 169 -5.50 3.55 -11.41
N GLN A 170 -5.81 3.78 -10.13
CA GLN A 170 -6.90 3.11 -9.43
C GLN A 170 -8.24 3.37 -10.11
N SER A 171 -9.22 2.53 -9.80
CA SER A 171 -10.62 2.82 -10.10
C SER A 171 -11.11 4.02 -9.27
N VAL A 172 -12.26 4.56 -9.66
CA VAL A 172 -12.96 5.62 -8.93
C VAL A 172 -14.26 5.06 -8.36
N MET A 173 -14.58 5.44 -7.13
CA MET A 173 -15.77 5.01 -6.41
C MET A 173 -16.56 6.22 -5.95
N PRO A 174 -17.84 6.37 -6.32
CA PRO A 174 -18.71 7.40 -5.80
C PRO A 174 -18.90 7.27 -4.30
N ARG A 175 -18.86 8.40 -3.59
CA ARG A 175 -19.28 8.48 -2.20
C ARG A 175 -20.80 8.46 -2.13
N VAL A 176 -21.32 7.89 -1.07
CA VAL A 176 -22.75 7.84 -0.78
C VAL A 176 -23.04 8.48 0.57
N THR A 177 -24.26 8.94 0.81
CA THR A 177 -24.73 9.27 2.16
C THR A 177 -24.76 8.00 3.02
N PRO A 178 -24.89 8.09 4.36
CA PRO A 178 -25.13 6.92 5.21
C PRO A 178 -26.37 6.10 4.83
N LYS A 179 -27.27 6.67 4.01
CA LYS A 179 -28.44 5.99 3.44
C LYS A 179 -28.18 5.44 2.03
N GLY A 180 -26.92 5.26 1.62
CA GLY A 180 -26.55 4.68 0.33
C GLY A 180 -27.08 5.43 -0.90
N VAL A 181 -27.29 6.74 -0.78
CA VAL A 181 -27.62 7.63 -1.93
C VAL A 181 -26.32 8.25 -2.43
N PRO A 182 -25.95 8.12 -3.71
CA PRO A 182 -24.75 8.76 -4.25
C PRO A 182 -24.76 10.27 -4.00
N LEU A 183 -23.64 10.83 -3.54
CA LEU A 183 -23.55 12.28 -3.27
C LEU A 183 -23.76 13.10 -4.55
N GLN A 184 -23.39 12.55 -5.70
CA GLN A 184 -23.60 13.20 -7.00
C GLN A 184 -25.07 13.31 -7.41
N ASP A 185 -25.97 12.56 -6.76
CA ASP A 185 -27.41 12.60 -7.04
C ASP A 185 -28.15 13.59 -6.13
N LEU A 186 -27.46 14.21 -5.16
CA LEU A 186 -28.03 15.20 -4.26
C LEU A 186 -28.20 16.57 -4.97
N PRO A 187 -29.21 17.38 -4.64
CA PRO A 187 -29.41 18.69 -5.27
C PRO A 187 -28.18 19.61 -5.22
N GLU A 188 -27.45 19.59 -4.12
CA GLU A 188 -26.24 20.40 -3.89
C GLU A 188 -25.00 19.91 -4.66
N HIS A 189 -25.05 18.76 -5.33
CA HIS A 189 -23.87 18.14 -5.94
C HIS A 189 -23.15 19.06 -6.94
N ILE A 190 -23.90 19.88 -7.68
CA ILE A 190 -23.36 20.76 -8.73
C ILE A 190 -22.31 21.75 -8.20
N HIS A 191 -22.36 22.07 -6.91
CA HIS A 191 -21.39 22.95 -6.25
C HIS A 191 -20.23 22.20 -5.58
N LEU A 192 -20.25 20.87 -5.59
CA LEU A 192 -19.24 20.03 -4.96
C LEU A 192 -18.17 19.59 -5.98
N PRO A 193 -16.88 19.69 -5.64
CA PRO A 193 -15.81 19.18 -6.49
C PRO A 193 -15.77 17.65 -6.46
N ASP A 194 -15.14 17.06 -7.48
CA ASP A 194 -15.03 15.60 -7.61
C ASP A 194 -14.28 14.96 -6.43
N SER A 195 -13.34 15.69 -5.84
CA SER A 195 -12.64 15.26 -4.61
C SER A 195 -13.56 15.10 -3.40
N VAL A 196 -14.77 15.67 -3.42
CA VAL A 196 -15.83 15.48 -2.42
C VAL A 196 -16.79 14.36 -2.85
N LEU A 197 -17.12 14.27 -4.14
CA LEU A 197 -18.11 13.31 -4.63
C LEU A 197 -17.57 11.89 -4.82
N TYR A 198 -16.28 11.73 -5.05
CA TYR A 198 -15.64 10.44 -5.35
C TYR A 198 -14.44 10.16 -4.45
N ALA A 199 -14.10 8.89 -4.32
CA ALA A 199 -12.95 8.38 -3.60
C ALA A 199 -12.23 7.30 -4.43
N ALA A 200 -10.95 7.07 -4.14
CA ALA A 200 -10.30 5.83 -4.55
C ALA A 200 -10.77 4.70 -3.61
N PRO A 201 -11.06 3.49 -4.11
CA PRO A 201 -11.62 2.41 -3.29
C PRO A 201 -10.58 1.68 -2.42
N GLY A 202 -9.65 2.41 -1.81
CA GLY A 202 -8.59 1.83 -0.99
C GLY A 202 -7.52 1.11 -1.81
N HIS A 203 -6.45 0.67 -1.15
CA HIS A 203 -5.29 0.06 -1.81
C HIS A 203 -5.51 -1.40 -2.24
N GLY A 204 -6.61 -2.05 -1.85
CA GLY A 204 -6.97 -3.39 -2.36
C GLY A 204 -7.22 -3.41 -3.87
N ASP A 205 -7.70 -2.29 -4.42
CA ASP A 205 -7.95 -2.11 -5.85
C ASP A 205 -6.68 -2.23 -6.72
N THR A 206 -5.49 -2.07 -6.12
CA THR A 206 -4.19 -2.17 -6.80
C THR A 206 -4.05 -3.45 -7.61
N LEU A 207 -4.45 -4.61 -7.08
CA LEU A 207 -4.22 -5.90 -7.75
C LEU A 207 -5.05 -6.03 -9.03
N SER A 208 -6.34 -5.64 -8.98
CA SER A 208 -7.22 -5.64 -10.15
C SER A 208 -6.77 -4.62 -11.19
N ARG A 209 -6.43 -3.40 -10.76
CA ARG A 209 -6.02 -2.33 -11.68
C ARG A 209 -4.64 -2.54 -12.30
N LEU A 210 -3.72 -3.18 -11.59
CA LEU A 210 -2.43 -3.57 -12.14
C LEU A 210 -2.58 -4.59 -13.29
N ARG A 211 -3.53 -5.53 -13.17
CA ARG A 211 -3.90 -6.44 -14.27
C ARG A 211 -4.58 -5.69 -15.41
N GLY A 212 -5.63 -4.94 -15.10
CA GLY A 212 -6.48 -4.25 -16.07
C GLY A 212 -5.77 -3.14 -16.85
N SER A 213 -4.66 -2.60 -16.33
CA SER A 213 -3.84 -1.60 -17.03
C SER A 213 -2.91 -2.21 -18.10
N GLY A 214 -2.70 -3.54 -18.07
CA GLY A 214 -1.70 -4.20 -18.90
C GLY A 214 -0.27 -4.14 -18.35
N VAL A 215 0.00 -3.33 -17.32
CA VAL A 215 1.34 -3.22 -16.72
C VAL A 215 1.82 -4.57 -16.19
N LEU A 216 0.98 -5.36 -15.50
CA LEU A 216 1.37 -6.70 -15.05
C LEU A 216 1.85 -7.58 -16.21
N ARG A 217 1.13 -7.54 -17.34
CA ARG A 217 1.45 -8.33 -18.53
C ARG A 217 2.80 -7.91 -19.11
N THR A 218 3.04 -6.61 -19.23
CA THR A 218 4.31 -6.08 -19.73
C THR A 218 5.47 -6.49 -18.83
N LEU A 219 5.37 -6.29 -17.51
CA LEU A 219 6.42 -6.68 -16.57
C LEU A 219 6.75 -8.17 -16.67
N ARG A 220 5.74 -9.03 -16.79
CA ARG A 220 5.94 -10.47 -16.99
C ARG A 220 6.65 -10.78 -18.32
N GLN A 221 6.33 -10.07 -19.40
CA GLN A 221 7.00 -10.22 -20.69
C GLN A 221 8.47 -9.77 -20.62
N GLU A 222 8.81 -8.82 -19.74
CA GLU A 222 10.18 -8.39 -19.46
C GLU A 222 10.95 -9.35 -18.54
N GLY A 223 10.33 -10.44 -18.06
CA GLY A 223 10.97 -11.42 -17.19
C GLY A 223 10.87 -11.10 -15.69
N VAL A 224 10.05 -10.12 -15.29
CA VAL A 224 9.78 -9.85 -13.87
C VAL A 224 8.98 -11.01 -13.28
N GLU A 225 9.40 -11.46 -12.10
CA GLU A 225 8.75 -12.53 -11.34
C GLU A 225 8.31 -12.11 -9.95
N HIS A 226 8.95 -11.09 -9.37
CA HIS A 226 8.66 -10.59 -8.02
C HIS A 226 8.35 -9.09 -8.03
N MET A 227 7.43 -8.65 -7.16
CA MET A 227 7.11 -7.24 -7.00
C MET A 227 7.03 -6.87 -5.53
N MET A 228 7.83 -5.89 -5.12
CA MET A 228 7.64 -5.21 -3.84
C MET A 228 6.60 -4.11 -4.01
N VAL A 229 5.57 -4.10 -3.16
CA VAL A 229 4.56 -3.04 -3.07
C VAL A 229 4.77 -2.30 -1.75
N ALA A 230 4.87 -0.97 -1.80
CA ALA A 230 5.03 -0.15 -0.60
C ALA A 230 4.31 1.20 -0.71
N ASN A 231 3.89 1.75 0.44
CA ASN A 231 3.37 3.10 0.48
C ASN A 231 4.44 4.14 0.13
N VAL A 232 4.02 5.22 -0.53
CA VAL A 232 4.88 6.38 -0.80
C VAL A 232 5.35 7.09 0.48
N ASP A 233 4.56 7.03 1.55
CA ASP A 233 4.82 7.70 2.82
C ASP A 233 5.74 6.91 3.78
N ASN A 234 5.99 5.62 3.53
CA ASN A 234 6.98 4.84 4.26
C ASN A 234 8.33 4.90 3.54
N LEU A 235 9.19 5.82 4.00
CA LEU A 235 10.52 6.05 3.43
C LEU A 235 11.57 5.01 3.87
N GLY A 236 11.24 4.17 4.85
CA GLY A 236 12.08 3.04 5.27
C GLY A 236 11.94 1.80 4.38
N ALA A 237 10.83 1.68 3.63
CA ALA A 237 10.58 0.56 2.73
C ALA A 237 11.22 0.78 1.35
N ASP A 238 12.52 0.49 1.23
CA ASP A 238 13.24 0.39 -0.04
C ASP A 238 13.38 -1.07 -0.50
N LEU A 239 13.79 -1.29 -1.76
CA LEU A 239 13.98 -2.63 -2.29
C LEU A 239 15.28 -3.23 -1.70
N ASP A 240 15.16 -4.18 -0.77
CA ASP A 240 16.31 -4.79 -0.09
C ASP A 240 16.62 -6.19 -0.68
N PRO A 241 17.86 -6.44 -1.18
CA PRO A 241 18.24 -7.74 -1.73
C PRO A 241 18.10 -8.92 -0.74
N ILE A 242 18.31 -8.72 0.56
CA ILE A 242 18.14 -9.77 1.57
C ILE A 242 16.68 -10.19 1.64
N LEU A 243 15.78 -9.22 1.72
CA LEU A 243 14.34 -9.48 1.81
C LEU A 243 13.78 -10.04 0.50
N LEU A 244 14.30 -9.60 -0.65
CA LEU A 244 13.99 -10.23 -1.93
C LEU A 244 14.46 -11.69 -1.96
N GLY A 245 15.69 -11.97 -1.55
CA GLY A 245 16.20 -13.35 -1.45
C GLY A 245 15.33 -14.22 -0.54
N ALA A 246 14.88 -13.66 0.59
CA ALA A 246 14.00 -14.32 1.54
C ALA A 246 12.59 -14.57 0.97
N HIS A 247 12.06 -13.61 0.21
CA HIS A 247 10.81 -13.76 -0.51
C HIS A 247 10.92 -14.90 -1.53
N ILE A 248 12.00 -14.96 -2.31
CA ILE A 248 12.19 -16.05 -3.28
C ILE A 248 12.29 -17.41 -2.57
N GLU A 249 12.98 -17.49 -1.42
CA GLU A 249 12.98 -18.71 -0.60
C GLU A 249 11.59 -19.10 -0.07
N ALA A 250 10.77 -18.11 0.30
CA ALA A 250 9.39 -18.36 0.70
C ALA A 250 8.56 -18.92 -0.48
N ILE A 251 8.77 -18.42 -1.71
CA ILE A 251 8.12 -18.96 -2.90
C ILE A 251 8.54 -20.41 -3.18
N ASP A 252 9.84 -20.73 -3.09
CA ASP A 252 10.33 -22.11 -3.22
C ASP A 252 9.70 -23.05 -2.19
N ALA A 253 9.37 -22.53 -0.99
CA ALA A 253 8.72 -23.27 0.08
C ALA A 253 7.19 -23.39 -0.08
N GLY A 254 6.63 -22.95 -1.22
CA GLY A 254 5.19 -23.00 -1.51
C GLY A 254 4.41 -21.74 -1.13
N GLY A 255 5.09 -20.67 -0.71
CA GLY A 255 4.49 -19.36 -0.52
C GLY A 255 4.12 -18.68 -1.84
N HIS A 256 3.27 -17.67 -1.75
CA HIS A 256 2.86 -16.83 -2.89
C HIS A 256 3.16 -15.35 -2.66
N MET A 257 3.22 -14.95 -1.39
CA MET A 257 3.52 -13.58 -1.01
C MET A 257 4.31 -13.52 0.30
N SER A 258 4.87 -12.36 0.59
CA SER A 258 5.46 -12.06 1.90
C SER A 258 5.03 -10.68 2.40
N VAL A 259 4.95 -10.51 3.72
CA VAL A 259 4.54 -9.26 4.36
C VAL A 259 5.59 -8.83 5.38
N GLU A 260 6.04 -7.59 5.30
CA GLU A 260 6.90 -7.03 6.34
C GLU A 260 6.05 -6.51 7.51
N VAL A 261 6.45 -6.91 8.71
CA VAL A 261 5.83 -6.51 9.96
C VAL A 261 6.90 -6.01 10.92
N VAL A 262 6.49 -5.16 11.85
CA VAL A 262 7.35 -4.65 12.93
C VAL A 262 6.70 -4.93 14.27
N ASN A 263 7.43 -4.80 15.37
CA ASN A 263 6.81 -4.73 16.68
C ASN A 263 5.93 -3.48 16.79
N ARG A 264 4.73 -3.67 17.34
CA ARG A 264 3.76 -2.61 17.61
C ARG A 264 4.26 -1.72 18.74
N GLU A 265 4.21 -0.41 18.53
CA GLU A 265 4.54 0.60 19.55
C GLU A 265 3.40 1.64 19.64
N GLY A 266 2.24 1.22 20.16
CA GLY A 266 1.04 2.07 20.22
C GLY A 266 0.37 2.34 18.86
N ASP A 267 0.86 1.71 17.78
CA ASP A 267 0.34 1.90 16.43
C ASP A 267 -1.11 1.44 16.29
N LYS A 268 -1.89 2.17 15.49
CA LYS A 268 -3.24 1.77 15.04
C LYS A 268 -3.18 1.34 13.57
N GLY A 269 -3.71 0.15 13.29
CA GLY A 269 -3.62 -0.52 12.00
C GLY A 269 -3.55 -2.03 12.16
N GLY A 270 -3.37 -2.73 11.05
CA GLY A 270 -3.45 -4.19 11.01
C GLY A 270 -2.37 -4.93 11.78
N CYS A 271 -2.69 -6.19 12.10
CA CYS A 271 -1.81 -7.16 12.73
C CYS A 271 -1.84 -8.50 12.01
N ILE A 272 -0.92 -9.40 12.39
CA ILE A 272 -1.04 -10.81 12.04
C ILE A 272 -2.00 -11.48 13.03
N ALA A 273 -3.00 -12.18 12.50
CA ALA A 273 -3.87 -13.07 13.27
C ALA A 273 -4.11 -14.38 12.50
N VAL A 274 -4.59 -15.41 13.18
CA VAL A 274 -4.84 -16.73 12.58
C VAL A 274 -6.35 -16.90 12.39
N ILE A 275 -6.75 -17.11 11.13
CA ILE A 275 -8.12 -17.38 10.72
C ILE A 275 -8.15 -18.71 9.98
N ALA A 276 -8.99 -19.64 10.43
CA ALA A 276 -9.09 -20.99 9.88
C ALA A 276 -7.72 -21.70 9.73
N GLY A 277 -6.86 -21.55 10.74
CA GLY A 277 -5.52 -22.16 10.79
C GLY A 277 -4.45 -21.46 9.94
N ARG A 278 -4.80 -20.38 9.21
CA ARG A 278 -3.85 -19.63 8.39
C ARG A 278 -3.55 -18.26 9.00
N PRO A 279 -2.27 -17.87 9.10
CA PRO A 279 -1.92 -16.50 9.46
C PRO A 279 -2.32 -15.56 8.31
N VAL A 280 -2.99 -14.46 8.64
CA VAL A 280 -3.45 -13.42 7.71
C VAL A 280 -3.27 -12.04 8.33
N ILE A 281 -3.24 -11.00 7.50
CA ILE A 281 -3.31 -9.61 7.96
C ILE A 281 -4.76 -9.23 8.22
N VAL A 282 -5.05 -8.80 9.45
CA VAL A 282 -6.36 -8.29 9.85
C VAL A 282 -6.21 -6.85 10.27
N GLU A 283 -6.94 -5.94 9.61
CA GLU A 283 -6.96 -4.53 10.02
C GLU A 283 -7.61 -4.34 11.39
N GLY A 284 -7.07 -3.41 12.17
CA GLY A 284 -7.48 -3.23 13.57
C GLY A 284 -8.97 -2.93 13.77
N PHE A 285 -9.61 -2.25 12.81
CA PHE A 285 -11.05 -1.96 12.88
C PHE A 285 -11.93 -3.19 12.65
N ARG A 286 -11.40 -4.27 12.05
CA ARG A 286 -12.07 -5.57 11.90
C ARG A 286 -11.99 -6.40 13.16
N LEU A 287 -11.06 -6.10 14.07
CA LEU A 287 -10.98 -6.81 15.35
C LEU A 287 -12.15 -6.41 16.25
N PRO A 288 -12.71 -7.36 17.03
CA PRO A 288 -13.64 -7.04 18.10
C PRO A 288 -13.06 -6.01 19.07
N PRO A 289 -13.89 -5.09 19.62
CA PRO A 289 -13.42 -4.07 20.57
C PRO A 289 -12.76 -4.61 21.84
N ASN A 290 -13.02 -5.87 22.19
CA ASN A 290 -12.48 -6.56 23.37
C ASN A 290 -11.19 -7.36 23.06
N CYS A 291 -10.59 -7.21 21.88
CA CYS A 291 -9.30 -7.83 21.59
C CYS A 291 -8.19 -7.19 22.43
N ASP A 292 -7.50 -8.02 23.20
CA ASP A 292 -6.22 -7.67 23.81
C ASP A 292 -5.15 -7.59 22.73
N MET A 293 -4.69 -6.37 22.44
CA MET A 293 -3.72 -6.11 21.39
C MET A 293 -2.31 -6.61 21.71
N ASP A 294 -1.98 -6.89 22.97
CA ASP A 294 -0.69 -7.46 23.36
C ASP A 294 -0.51 -8.89 22.83
N ARG A 295 -1.62 -9.56 22.51
CA ARG A 295 -1.63 -10.88 21.87
C ARG A 295 -1.31 -10.82 20.36
N TYR A 296 -1.29 -9.62 19.77
CA TYR A 296 -1.01 -9.40 18.35
C TYR A 296 0.13 -8.38 18.17
N PRO A 297 1.35 -8.73 18.62
CA PRO A 297 2.47 -7.79 18.70
C PRO A 297 3.01 -7.36 17.33
N GLN A 298 2.77 -8.14 16.27
CA GLN A 298 3.20 -7.78 14.91
C GLN A 298 2.24 -6.76 14.29
N PHE A 299 2.79 -5.63 13.87
CA PHE A 299 2.10 -4.55 13.17
C PHE A 299 2.40 -4.58 11.67
N ASN A 300 1.35 -4.47 10.84
CA ASN A 300 1.47 -4.44 9.38
C ASN A 300 2.09 -3.13 8.89
N THR A 301 3.25 -3.22 8.22
CA THR A 301 3.90 -2.04 7.62
C THR A 301 3.26 -1.59 6.29
N ASN A 302 2.37 -2.41 5.74
CA ASN A 302 1.86 -2.31 4.37
C ASN A 302 2.98 -2.35 3.30
N THR A 303 4.06 -3.09 3.58
CA THR A 303 5.09 -3.46 2.61
C THR A 303 4.96 -4.94 2.29
N LEU A 304 4.69 -5.25 1.03
CA LEU A 304 4.28 -6.56 0.57
C LEU A 304 5.17 -7.00 -0.58
N TRP A 305 5.37 -8.30 -0.70
CA TRP A 305 6.14 -8.91 -1.76
C TRP A 305 5.25 -9.94 -2.45
N PHE A 306 5.03 -9.81 -3.74
CA PHE A 306 4.21 -10.73 -4.51
C PHE A 306 5.06 -11.49 -5.51
N TRP A 307 4.81 -12.80 -5.60
CA TRP A 307 5.12 -13.54 -6.81
C TRP A 307 4.09 -13.16 -7.89
N LEU A 308 4.55 -12.64 -9.04
CA LEU A 308 3.67 -12.05 -10.05
C LEU A 308 2.61 -13.03 -10.56
N SER A 309 2.94 -14.32 -10.69
CA SER A 309 1.97 -15.33 -11.14
C SER A 309 0.83 -15.53 -10.14
N ALA A 310 1.06 -15.29 -8.84
CA ALA A 310 0.02 -15.43 -7.82
C ALA A 310 -1.08 -14.35 -7.92
N ILE A 311 -0.77 -13.21 -8.55
CA ILE A 311 -1.69 -12.08 -8.69
C ILE A 311 -2.31 -11.98 -10.09
N ASP A 312 -2.09 -12.97 -10.96
CA ASP A 312 -2.71 -13.08 -12.29
C ASP A 312 -4.12 -13.71 -12.25
N ARG A 313 -4.92 -13.29 -11.26
CA ARG A 313 -6.29 -13.75 -11.02
C ARG A 313 -7.08 -12.76 -10.19
N ASP A 314 -8.39 -12.72 -10.33
CA ASP A 314 -9.25 -11.92 -9.45
C ASP A 314 -9.23 -12.41 -8.00
N PHE A 315 -9.37 -11.46 -7.08
CA PHE A 315 -9.47 -11.70 -5.65
C PHE A 315 -10.81 -11.18 -5.18
N ASP A 316 -11.56 -12.03 -4.49
CA ASP A 316 -12.82 -11.66 -3.86
C ASP A 316 -12.55 -11.00 -2.51
N LEU A 317 -12.05 -9.77 -2.55
CA LEU A 317 -11.73 -9.00 -1.35
C LEU A 317 -13.01 -8.37 -0.77
N ASP A 318 -13.20 -8.47 0.55
CA ASP A 318 -14.34 -7.80 1.19
C ASP A 318 -14.27 -6.28 1.00
N TRP A 319 -15.44 -5.67 0.83
CA TRP A 319 -15.62 -4.22 0.83
C TRP A 319 -15.93 -3.70 2.24
N PHE A 320 -15.25 -2.64 2.64
CA PHE A 320 -15.44 -1.96 3.91
C PHE A 320 -16.13 -0.61 3.73
N PRO A 321 -17.31 -0.38 4.34
CA PRO A 321 -17.91 0.93 4.39
C PRO A 321 -17.20 1.78 5.44
N VAL A 322 -16.55 2.86 5.02
CA VAL A 322 -15.83 3.80 5.88
C VAL A 322 -16.61 5.10 5.95
N ARG A 323 -17.19 5.41 7.11
CA ARG A 323 -17.85 6.70 7.34
C ARG A 323 -16.82 7.81 7.53
N ARG A 324 -17.07 8.95 6.89
CA ARG A 324 -16.19 10.13 6.90
C ARG A 324 -17.02 11.38 6.87
N GLU A 325 -16.61 12.36 7.67
CA GLU A 325 -17.02 13.74 7.47
C GLU A 325 -16.08 14.39 6.46
N ILE A 326 -16.62 14.79 5.31
CA ILE A 326 -15.86 15.39 4.20
C ILE A 326 -16.06 16.90 4.24
N PRO A 327 -15.03 17.70 4.55
CA PRO A 327 -15.11 19.15 4.48
C PRO A 327 -15.47 19.61 3.07
N ILE A 328 -16.30 20.64 2.96
CA ILE A 328 -16.64 21.26 1.68
C ILE A 328 -15.61 22.37 1.41
N PRO A 329 -14.79 22.27 0.34
CA PRO A 329 -13.82 23.31 0.01
C PRO A 329 -14.49 24.68 -0.15
N GLY A 330 -13.93 25.72 0.49
CA GLY A 330 -14.50 27.06 0.52
C GLY A 330 -15.61 27.28 1.57
N HIS A 331 -16.00 26.24 2.32
CA HIS A 331 -16.97 26.29 3.40
C HIS A 331 -16.47 25.49 4.60
N GLU A 332 -15.41 25.98 5.26
CA GLU A 332 -14.67 25.24 6.29
C GLU A 332 -15.51 24.79 7.49
N ASP A 333 -16.58 25.52 7.82
CA ASP A 333 -17.52 25.16 8.89
C ASP A 333 -18.56 24.10 8.48
N ARG A 334 -18.49 23.59 7.24
CA ARG A 334 -19.45 22.63 6.69
C ARG A 334 -18.76 21.36 6.21
N SER A 335 -19.32 20.22 6.60
CA SER A 335 -18.92 18.91 6.13
C SER A 335 -20.12 18.11 5.63
N ILE A 336 -19.84 17.11 4.80
CA ILE A 336 -20.81 16.11 4.36
C ILE A 336 -20.46 14.80 5.04
N ASP A 337 -21.42 14.25 5.77
CA ASP A 337 -21.33 12.90 6.30
C ASP A 337 -21.55 11.90 5.16
N ALA A 338 -20.52 11.11 4.86
CA ALA A 338 -20.48 10.25 3.70
C ALA A 338 -19.87 8.88 4.05
N VAL A 339 -20.23 7.88 3.27
CA VAL A 339 -19.64 6.54 3.29
C VAL A 339 -18.83 6.35 2.01
N GLN A 340 -17.64 5.80 2.18
CA GLN A 340 -16.73 5.38 1.11
C GLN A 340 -16.57 3.87 1.19
N PHE A 341 -16.56 3.19 0.05
CA PHE A 341 -16.28 1.76 0.01
C PHE A 341 -14.79 1.55 -0.28
N GLU A 342 -14.08 0.88 0.63
CA GLU A 342 -12.64 0.62 0.52
C GLU A 342 -12.36 -0.89 0.54
N GLN A 343 -11.38 -1.33 -0.24
CA GLN A 343 -10.75 -2.64 -0.14
C GLN A 343 -9.31 -2.51 0.32
N LEU A 344 -8.79 -3.56 0.95
CA LEU A 344 -7.49 -3.53 1.60
C LEU A 344 -6.57 -4.58 1.02
N ILE A 345 -5.44 -4.16 0.46
CA ILE A 345 -4.46 -5.07 -0.17
C ILE A 345 -3.96 -6.17 0.79
N GLY A 346 -3.96 -5.93 2.11
CA GLY A 346 -3.57 -6.91 3.12
C GLY A 346 -4.47 -8.15 3.12
N GLN A 347 -5.72 -8.03 2.67
CA GLN A 347 -6.64 -9.16 2.49
C GLN A 347 -6.14 -10.16 1.46
N ALA A 348 -5.17 -9.82 0.60
CA ALA A 348 -4.53 -10.79 -0.28
C ALA A 348 -3.97 -12.00 0.52
N THR A 349 -3.56 -11.81 1.77
CA THR A 349 -3.13 -12.90 2.67
C THR A 349 -4.24 -13.89 3.04
N GLU A 350 -5.51 -13.52 2.88
CA GLU A 350 -6.65 -14.43 3.08
C GLU A 350 -6.80 -15.42 1.91
N HIS A 351 -6.25 -15.07 0.74
CA HIS A 351 -6.34 -15.84 -0.50
C HIS A 351 -5.00 -16.46 -0.95
N LEU A 352 -3.89 -16.00 -0.38
CA LEU A 352 -2.52 -16.38 -0.76
C LEU A 352 -1.76 -16.91 0.46
N GLU A 353 -1.00 -17.99 0.24
CA GLU A 353 -0.07 -18.47 1.26
C GLU A 353 1.02 -17.42 1.51
N ALA A 354 1.07 -16.89 2.73
CA ALA A 354 1.89 -15.74 3.09
C ALA A 354 2.99 -16.10 4.10
N PHE A 355 4.19 -15.60 3.84
CA PHE A 355 5.29 -15.57 4.81
C PHE A 355 5.41 -14.16 5.41
N TYR A 356 5.89 -14.06 6.64
CA TYR A 356 5.98 -12.78 7.36
C TYR A 356 7.42 -12.49 7.74
N PHE A 357 7.85 -11.27 7.50
CA PHE A 357 9.21 -10.80 7.76
C PHE A 357 9.15 -9.80 8.91
N GLU A 358 9.59 -10.21 10.10
CA GLU A 358 9.70 -9.30 11.23
C GLU A 358 10.96 -8.47 11.07
N VAL A 359 10.81 -7.22 10.64
CA VAL A 359 11.91 -6.36 10.25
C VAL A 359 12.24 -5.32 11.32
N ASP A 360 13.45 -4.76 11.24
CA ASP A 360 13.86 -3.66 12.10
C ASP A 360 12.98 -2.43 11.86
N ARG A 361 12.26 -2.02 12.92
CA ARG A 361 11.31 -0.91 12.87
C ARG A 361 11.98 0.39 12.48
N GLU A 362 13.12 0.68 13.12
CA GLU A 362 13.84 1.90 12.86
C GLU A 362 14.20 1.96 11.39
N ARG A 363 14.84 0.94 10.81
CA ARG A 363 15.28 0.96 9.41
C ARG A 363 14.12 0.92 8.41
N ARG A 364 13.13 0.05 8.59
CA ARG A 364 12.14 -0.32 7.55
C ARG A 364 10.79 0.36 7.66
N PHE A 365 10.46 0.94 8.81
CA PHE A 365 9.15 1.52 9.06
C PHE A 365 9.25 2.97 9.52
N LEU A 366 9.21 3.87 8.55
CA LEU A 366 9.22 5.31 8.76
C LEU A 366 8.04 5.97 8.03
N PRO A 367 6.80 5.75 8.49
CA PRO A 367 5.62 6.37 7.92
C PRO A 367 5.53 7.84 8.37
N ILE A 368 5.25 8.76 7.44
CA ILE A 368 5.01 10.16 7.77
C ILE A 368 3.54 10.48 7.48
N LYS A 369 2.70 10.60 8.52
CA LYS A 369 1.24 10.79 8.35
C LYS A 369 0.78 12.22 8.65
N THR A 370 1.53 12.98 9.44
CA THR A 370 1.21 14.38 9.79
C THR A 370 2.41 15.32 9.64
N ARG A 371 2.15 16.64 9.69
CA ARG A 371 3.23 17.64 9.65
C ARG A 371 4.16 17.51 10.85
N GLU A 372 3.63 17.15 12.02
CA GLU A 372 4.41 16.87 13.22
C GLU A 372 5.35 15.67 13.02
N ASP A 373 4.85 14.58 12.40
CA ASP A 373 5.70 13.43 12.05
C ASP A 373 6.86 13.86 11.13
N LEU A 374 6.57 14.73 10.14
CA LEU A 374 7.56 15.22 9.19
C LEU A 374 8.64 16.05 9.89
N ILE A 375 8.25 16.96 10.79
CA ILE A 375 9.16 17.76 11.59
C ILE A 375 10.04 16.85 12.46
N ALA A 376 9.44 15.90 13.17
CA ALA A 376 10.16 14.94 14.01
C ALA A 376 11.16 14.09 13.21
N ALA A 377 10.80 13.70 11.98
CA ALA A 377 11.66 12.90 11.11
C ALA A 377 12.73 13.72 10.36
N THR A 378 12.73 15.05 10.44
CA THR A 378 13.59 15.93 9.64
C THR A 378 15.09 15.59 9.70
N PRO A 379 15.72 15.33 10.88
CA PRO A 379 17.14 14.96 10.93
C PRO A 379 17.45 13.69 10.12
N ARG A 380 16.54 12.72 10.19
CA ARG A 380 16.64 11.47 9.45
C ARG A 380 16.38 11.67 7.96
N MET A 381 15.42 12.51 7.58
CA MET A 381 15.18 12.89 6.18
C MET A 381 16.41 13.52 5.55
N ARG A 382 17.05 14.45 6.26
CA ARG A 382 18.30 15.08 5.81
C ARG A 382 19.41 14.04 5.60
N ALA A 383 19.54 13.06 6.49
CA ALA A 383 20.52 11.99 6.35
C ALA A 383 20.25 11.09 5.13
N ILE A 384 18.98 10.74 4.87
CA ILE A 384 18.56 9.98 3.68
C ILE A 384 18.87 10.79 2.42
N ILE A 385 18.41 12.04 2.34
CA ILE A 385 18.62 12.90 1.17
C ILE A 385 20.11 13.10 0.89
N LYS A 386 20.93 13.30 1.94
CA LYS A 386 22.39 13.46 1.79
C LYS A 386 23.05 12.22 1.18
N ARG A 387 22.53 11.01 1.44
CA ARG A 387 23.04 9.77 0.84
C ARG A 387 22.62 9.56 -0.61
N LEU A 388 21.51 10.18 -1.03
CA LEU A 388 20.90 10.04 -2.36
C LEU A 388 21.32 11.13 -3.35
N LYS A 389 22.07 12.13 -2.87
CA LYS A 389 22.77 13.12 -3.68
C LYS A 389 24.21 12.66 -3.87
#